data_AF-A0A183HSY6-F1
#
_entry.id   AF-A0A183HSY6-F1
#
_cell.length_a   1.000
_cell.length_b   1.000
_cell.length_c   1.000
_cell.angle_alpha   90.00
_cell.angle_beta   90.00
_cell.angle_gamma   90.00
#
_symmetry.space_group_name_H-M   'P 1'
#
loop_
_entity.id
_entity.type
_entity.pdbx_description
1 polymer ?
#
loop_
_entity_poly.entity_id
_entity_poly.type
_entity_poly.pdbx_seq_one_letter_code
_entity_poly.pdbx_strand_id
1 'polypeptide(L)'
;MLQDEFNEHLEEEILYENMHRKIFRKKLDDIENEPIQKTVLEILDLIDDKDVPIERINGKIDQILDKLPAAKRLGLFEVWSVLEEEATDELEDILANETTTEKSTNEENEDQIILFNAVS
;
A
#
# COMPACT_ATOMS: atom_id res chain seq x y z
N MET A 1 -5.48 26.93 8.86
CA MET A 1 -4.04 26.65 9.06
C MET A 1 -3.85 25.31 9.74
N LEU A 2 -3.94 25.15 11.07
CA LEU A 2 -3.66 23.85 11.70
C LEU A 2 -4.54 22.68 11.21
N GLN A 3 -5.82 22.95 10.92
CA GLN A 3 -6.75 21.93 10.42
C GLN A 3 -6.59 21.65 8.93
N ASP A 4 -6.10 22.61 8.16
CA ASP A 4 -5.88 22.43 6.72
C ASP A 4 -4.60 21.61 6.50
N GLU A 5 -3.53 21.92 7.23
CA GLU A 5 -2.26 21.15 7.24
C GLU A 5 -2.49 19.71 7.73
N PHE A 6 -3.34 19.51 8.75
CA PHE A 6 -3.69 18.17 9.21
C PHE A 6 -4.44 17.36 8.15
N ASN A 7 -5.36 17.98 7.42
CA ASN A 7 -6.12 17.30 6.36
C ASN A 7 -5.21 16.95 5.17
N GLU A 8 -4.31 17.85 4.78
CA GLU A 8 -3.33 17.62 3.72
C GLU A 8 -2.43 16.42 4.04
N HIS A 9 -1.86 16.36 5.25
CA HIS A 9 -1.05 15.21 5.67
C HIS A 9 -1.84 13.90 5.71
N LEU A 10 -3.12 13.94 6.11
CA LEU A 10 -3.97 12.74 6.09
C LEU A 10 -4.25 12.26 4.66
N GLU A 11 -4.44 13.19 3.72
CA GLU A 11 -4.63 12.86 2.30
C GLU A 11 -3.36 12.24 1.70
N GLU A 12 -2.18 12.77 2.03
CA GLU A 12 -0.88 12.22 1.64
C GLU A 12 -0.67 10.80 2.19
N GLU A 13 -0.97 10.56 3.47
CA GLU A 13 -0.85 9.25 4.11
C GLU A 13 -1.79 8.23 3.47
N ILE A 14 -3.06 8.59 3.24
CA ILE A 14 -4.03 7.73 2.55
C ILE A 14 -3.58 7.42 1.12
N LEU A 15 -3.03 8.40 0.41
CA LEU A 15 -2.53 8.20 -0.96
C LEU A 15 -1.34 7.24 -0.96
N TYR A 16 -0.37 7.46 -0.07
CA TYR A 16 0.82 6.61 0.11
C TYR A 16 0.40 5.16 0.40
N GLU A 17 -0.47 4.95 1.38
CA GLU A 17 -0.96 3.62 1.74
C GLU A 17 -1.67 2.93 0.56
N ASN A 18 -2.52 3.66 -0.18
CA ASN A 18 -3.22 3.10 -1.34
C ASN A 18 -2.25 2.69 -2.47
N MET A 19 -1.24 3.51 -2.74
CA MET A 19 -0.21 3.20 -3.75
C MET A 19 0.63 2.00 -3.32
N HIS A 20 1.07 1.99 -2.06
CA HIS A 20 1.82 0.87 -1.48
C HIS A 20 1.04 -0.43 -1.58
N ARG A 21 -0.23 -0.46 -1.13
CA ARG A 21 -1.07 -1.66 -1.22
C ARG A 21 -1.28 -2.14 -2.64
N LYS A 22 -1.41 -1.23 -3.61
CA LYS A 22 -1.54 -1.58 -5.02
C LYS A 22 -0.29 -2.27 -5.55
N ILE A 23 0.89 -1.76 -5.21
CA ILE A 23 2.18 -2.36 -5.58
C ILE A 23 2.33 -3.72 -4.91
N PHE A 24 2.06 -3.80 -3.61
CA PHE A 24 2.09 -5.05 -2.84
C PHE A 24 1.21 -6.12 -3.49
N ARG A 25 -0.05 -5.80 -3.81
CA ARG A 25 -0.98 -6.73 -4.47
C ARG A 25 -0.48 -7.19 -5.84
N LYS A 26 0.08 -6.29 -6.64
CA LYS A 26 0.66 -6.63 -7.95
C LYS A 26 1.82 -7.61 -7.80
N LYS A 27 2.72 -7.40 -6.84
CA LYS A 27 3.86 -8.31 -6.59
C LYS A 27 3.39 -9.65 -6.01
N LEU A 28 2.32 -9.64 -5.22
CA LEU A 28 1.70 -10.85 -4.70
C LEU A 28 1.18 -11.77 -5.81
N ASP A 29 0.73 -11.22 -6.94
CA ASP A 29 0.29 -12.01 -8.11
C ASP A 29 1.42 -12.87 -8.69
N ASP A 30 2.68 -12.48 -8.51
CA ASP A 30 3.87 -13.20 -8.99
C ASP A 30 4.32 -14.34 -8.03
N ILE A 31 3.67 -14.49 -6.87
CA ILE A 31 4.01 -15.54 -5.89
C ILE A 31 3.42 -16.89 -6.31
N GLU A 32 4.28 -17.86 -6.62
CA GLU A 32 3.86 -19.21 -7.08
C GLU A 32 3.18 -20.08 -6.00
N ASN A 33 3.34 -19.76 -4.71
CA ASN A 33 2.80 -20.57 -3.62
C ASN A 33 1.31 -20.24 -3.36
N GLU A 34 0.41 -20.82 -4.16
CA GLU A 34 -1.04 -20.51 -4.13
C GLU A 34 -1.65 -20.47 -2.71
N PRO A 35 -1.38 -21.42 -1.78
CA PRO A 35 -1.96 -21.32 -0.44
C PRO A 35 -1.47 -20.11 0.37
N ILE A 36 -0.21 -19.71 0.21
CA ILE A 36 0.33 -18.50 0.85
C ILE A 36 -0.28 -17.28 0.18
N GLN A 37 -0.25 -17.22 -1.15
CA GLN A 37 -0.82 -16.12 -1.93
C GLN A 37 -2.28 -15.85 -1.54
N LYS A 38 -3.11 -16.90 -1.51
CA LYS A 38 -4.52 -16.80 -1.10
C LYS A 38 -4.69 -16.31 0.34
N THR A 39 -3.84 -16.78 1.26
CA THR A 39 -3.93 -16.38 2.67
C THR A 39 -3.54 -14.91 2.84
N VAL A 40 -2.50 -14.45 2.15
CA VAL A 40 -2.09 -13.04 2.13
C VAL A 40 -3.21 -12.18 1.55
N LEU A 41 -3.83 -12.59 0.42
CA LEU A 41 -4.99 -11.89 -0.14
C LEU A 41 -6.17 -11.80 0.84
N GLU A 42 -6.52 -12.91 1.51
CA GLU A 42 -7.59 -12.90 2.54
C GLU A 42 -7.29 -11.91 3.68
N ILE A 43 -6.02 -11.78 4.08
CA ILE A 43 -5.59 -10.80 5.10
C ILE A 43 -5.69 -9.37 4.56
N LEU A 44 -5.23 -9.10 3.33
CA LEU A 44 -5.31 -7.77 2.73
C LEU A 44 -6.76 -7.31 2.58
N ASP A 45 -7.62 -8.18 2.05
CA ASP A 45 -9.05 -7.89 1.88
C ASP A 45 -9.73 -7.60 3.23
N LEU A 46 -9.31 -8.28 4.30
CA LEU A 46 -9.79 -8.01 5.66
C LEU A 46 -9.35 -6.64 6.19
N ILE A 47 -8.10 -6.24 5.93
CA ILE A 47 -7.57 -4.96 6.42
C ILE A 47 -8.15 -3.79 5.58
N ASP A 48 -8.46 -4.02 4.30
CA ASP A 48 -9.13 -3.05 3.43
C ASP A 48 -10.64 -2.92 3.71
N ASP A 49 -11.23 -3.89 4.43
CA ASP A 49 -12.65 -3.90 4.76
C ASP A 49 -12.99 -2.88 5.88
N LYS A 50 -13.50 -1.72 5.44
CA LYS A 50 -13.93 -0.61 6.30
C LYS A 50 -15.11 -0.96 7.22
N ASP A 51 -15.83 -2.05 6.96
CA ASP A 51 -16.95 -2.49 7.79
C ASP A 51 -16.48 -3.34 8.99
N VAL A 52 -15.21 -3.73 9.03
CA VAL A 52 -14.65 -4.52 10.13
C VAL A 52 -14.05 -3.61 11.20
N PRO A 53 -14.54 -3.69 12.46
CA PRO A 53 -13.93 -2.95 13.56
C PRO A 53 -12.49 -3.39 13.78
N ILE A 54 -11.59 -2.42 14.00
CA ILE A 54 -10.16 -2.66 14.17
C ILE A 54 -9.85 -3.64 15.32
N GLU A 55 -10.66 -3.60 16.38
CA GLU A 55 -10.52 -4.49 17.54
C GLU A 55 -10.80 -5.96 17.21
N ARG A 56 -11.48 -6.22 16.07
CA ARG A 56 -11.80 -7.57 15.59
C ARG A 56 -10.83 -8.08 14.53
N ILE A 57 -9.98 -7.21 13.97
CA ILE A 57 -9.08 -7.57 12.87
C ILE A 57 -8.11 -8.67 13.32
N ASN A 58 -7.43 -8.50 14.45
CA ASN A 58 -6.46 -9.49 14.94
C ASN A 58 -7.08 -10.88 15.11
N GLY A 59 -8.25 -10.97 15.74
CA GLY A 59 -8.93 -12.25 15.92
C GLY A 59 -9.40 -12.90 14.60
N LYS A 60 -9.69 -12.10 13.58
CA LYS A 60 -10.00 -12.60 12.22
C LYS A 60 -8.73 -13.02 11.47
N ILE A 61 -7.62 -12.31 11.64
CA ILE A 61 -6.30 -12.72 11.11
C ILE A 61 -5.90 -14.07 11.69
N ASP A 62 -6.05 -14.26 13.01
CA ASP A 62 -5.78 -15.56 13.65
C ASP A 62 -6.61 -16.68 13.02
N GLN A 63 -7.90 -16.44 12.78
CA GLN A 63 -8.79 -17.39 12.10
C GLN A 63 -8.37 -17.68 10.66
N ILE A 64 -7.84 -16.70 9.93
CA ILE A 64 -7.30 -16.89 8.58
C ILE A 64 -6.02 -17.75 8.65
N LEU A 65 -5.10 -17.43 9.56
CA LEU A 65 -3.85 -18.17 9.78
C LEU A 65 -4.09 -19.61 10.26
N ASP A 66 -5.19 -19.87 10.96
CA ASP A 66 -5.61 -21.22 11.37
C ASP A 66 -6.05 -22.11 10.22
N LYS A 67 -6.45 -21.54 9.08
CA LYS A 67 -6.69 -22.31 7.86
C LYS A 67 -5.40 -22.70 7.13
N LEU A 68 -4.30 -21.99 7.38
CA LEU A 68 -3.00 -22.27 6.76
C LEU A 68 -2.24 -23.33 7.56
N PRO A 69 -1.71 -24.40 6.92
CA PRO A 69 -0.90 -25.40 7.60
C PRO A 69 0.26 -24.75 8.36
N ALA A 70 0.49 -25.18 9.61
CA ALA A 70 1.51 -24.61 10.48
C ALA A 70 2.91 -24.55 9.82
N ALA A 71 3.26 -25.58 9.04
CA ALA A 71 4.52 -25.66 8.29
C ALA A 71 4.68 -24.56 7.22
N LYS A 72 3.59 -23.93 6.76
CA LYS A 72 3.60 -22.85 5.78
C LYS A 72 3.55 -21.45 6.40
N ARG A 73 3.27 -21.33 7.70
CA ARG A 73 3.14 -20.02 8.37
C ARG A 73 4.44 -19.24 8.34
N LEU A 74 5.59 -19.90 8.52
CA LEU A 74 6.90 -19.25 8.40
C LEU A 74 7.10 -18.66 6.99
N GLY A 75 6.82 -19.46 5.95
CA GLY A 75 6.90 -18.98 4.57
C GLY A 75 5.93 -17.85 4.26
N LEU A 76 4.77 -17.79 4.93
CA LEU A 76 3.86 -16.64 4.82
C LEU A 76 4.50 -15.36 5.37
N PHE A 77 5.14 -15.43 6.55
CA PHE A 77 5.84 -14.27 7.11
C PHE A 77 7.02 -13.82 6.24
N GLU A 78 7.77 -14.77 5.66
CA GLU A 78 8.85 -14.47 4.72
C GLU A 78 8.33 -13.76 3.47
N VAL A 79 7.28 -14.30 2.83
CA VAL A 79 6.65 -13.68 1.66
C VAL A 79 6.10 -12.29 2.00
N TRP A 80 5.40 -12.15 3.14
CA TRP A 80 4.88 -10.85 3.57
C TRP A 80 6.02 -9.83 3.72
N SER A 81 7.08 -10.18 4.45
CA SER A 81 8.21 -9.29 4.70
C SER A 81 8.90 -8.84 3.42
N VAL A 82 9.11 -9.75 2.46
CA VAL A 82 9.73 -9.42 1.17
C VAL A 82 8.83 -8.50 0.35
N LEU A 83 7.52 -8.79 0.30
CA LEU A 83 6.59 -7.95 -0.46
C LEU A 83 6.43 -6.54 0.15
N GLU A 84 6.49 -6.40 1.47
CA GLU A 84 6.51 -5.10 2.15
C GLU A 84 7.74 -4.28 1.75
N GLU A 85 8.93 -4.88 1.78
CA GLU A 85 10.19 -4.24 1.40
C GLU A 85 10.15 -3.83 -0.07
N GLU A 86 9.83 -4.75 -0.97
CA GLU A 86 9.78 -4.46 -2.41
C GLU A 86 8.71 -3.42 -2.78
N ALA A 87 7.57 -3.41 -2.09
CA ALA A 87 6.52 -2.42 -2.33
C ALA A 87 6.93 -1.03 -1.84
N THR A 88 7.66 -0.96 -0.73
CA THR A 88 8.22 0.28 -0.19
C THR A 88 9.27 0.84 -1.16
N ASP A 89 10.22 0.02 -1.59
CA ASP A 89 11.27 0.42 -2.53
C ASP A 89 10.69 0.94 -3.86
N GLU A 90 9.74 0.21 -4.46
CA GLU A 90 9.11 0.63 -5.72
C GLU A 90 8.31 1.93 -5.55
N LEU A 91 7.66 2.14 -4.40
CA LEU A 91 6.94 3.39 -4.13
C LEU A 91 7.91 4.57 -3.93
N GLU A 92 9.00 4.37 -3.21
CA GLU A 92 10.04 5.39 -3.04
C GLU A 92 10.66 5.79 -4.38
N ASP A 93 10.94 4.82 -5.25
CA ASP A 93 11.41 5.07 -6.61
C ASP A 93 10.40 5.87 -7.43
N ILE A 94 9.10 5.55 -7.35
CA ILE A 94 8.05 6.30 -8.05
C ILE A 94 8.04 7.76 -7.57
N LEU A 95 7.99 7.99 -6.27
CA LEU A 95 7.91 9.32 -5.68
C LEU A 95 9.16 10.16 -5.99
N ALA A 96 10.35 9.56 -5.99
CA ALA A 96 11.61 10.21 -6.37
C ALA A 96 11.65 10.60 -7.86
N ASN A 97 11.08 9.77 -8.74
CA ASN A 97 11.01 10.01 -10.18
C ASN A 97 9.94 11.06 -10.56
N GLU A 98 8.82 11.10 -9.84
CA GLU A 98 7.80 12.14 -10.00
C GLU A 98 8.35 13.51 -9.58
N THR A 99 9.08 13.60 -8.46
CA THR A 99 9.73 14.86 -8.03
C THR A 99 10.86 15.33 -8.95
N THR A 100 11.54 14.43 -9.68
CA THR A 100 12.55 14.83 -10.68
C THR A 100 11.94 15.25 -12.02
N THR A 101 10.79 14.70 -12.40
CA THR A 101 10.06 15.11 -13.60
C THR A 101 9.46 16.52 -13.42
N GLU A 102 8.93 16.85 -12.25
CA GLU A 102 8.43 18.20 -11.94
C GLU A 102 9.54 19.27 -11.92
N LYS A 103 10.74 18.91 -11.43
CA LYS A 103 11.90 19.83 -11.43
C LYS A 103 12.44 20.14 -12.82
N SER A 104 12.42 19.16 -13.73
CA SER A 104 12.89 19.34 -15.11
C SER A 104 11.87 20.05 -16.00
N THR A 105 10.58 20.01 -15.69
CA THR A 105 9.56 20.84 -16.36
C THR A 105 9.49 22.28 -15.84
N ASN A 106 9.86 22.54 -14.57
CA ASN A 106 9.81 23.87 -13.97
C ASN A 106 10.97 24.81 -14.34
N GLU A 107 12.11 24.30 -14.83
CA GLU A 107 13.20 25.16 -15.34
C GLU A 107 12.96 25.65 -16.79
N GLU A 108 12.00 25.05 -17.52
CA GLU A 108 11.68 25.46 -18.90
C GLU A 108 10.36 26.25 -19.04
N ASN A 109 9.53 26.35 -17.99
CA ASN A 109 8.28 27.13 -18.04
C ASN A 109 8.01 27.87 -16.73
N GLU A 110 8.58 29.07 -16.58
CA GLU A 110 8.19 30.04 -15.52
C GLU A 110 6.73 30.55 -15.65
N ASP A 111 5.94 30.08 -16.63
CA ASP A 111 4.55 30.49 -16.84
C ASP A 111 3.60 29.30 -17.03
N GLN A 112 3.37 28.47 -16.00
CA GLN A 112 2.09 27.77 -15.81
C GLN A 112 1.99 27.04 -14.47
N ILE A 113 1.28 27.66 -13.54
CA ILE A 113 0.69 26.97 -12.37
C ILE A 113 -0.40 26.03 -12.90
N ILE A 114 -0.19 24.71 -12.84
CA ILE A 114 -1.25 23.73 -13.01
C ILE A 114 -1.63 23.20 -11.62
N LEU A 115 -2.71 23.78 -11.08
CA LEU A 115 -3.55 23.16 -10.06
C LEU A 115 -4.22 21.93 -10.68
N PHE A 116 -4.08 20.75 -10.06
CA PHE A 116 -4.92 19.61 -10.43
C PHE A 116 -6.08 19.43 -9.44
N ASN A 117 -7.28 19.43 -10.02
CA ASN A 117 -8.57 19.31 -9.36
C ASN A 117 -8.75 17.94 -8.69
N ALA A 118 -9.14 17.96 -7.42
CA ALA A 118 -9.88 16.87 -6.81
C ALA A 118 -11.27 16.80 -7.47
N VAL A 119 -11.57 15.68 -8.12
CA VAL A 119 -12.90 15.41 -8.69
C VAL A 119 -13.77 14.75 -7.62
N SER A 120 -14.90 15.40 -7.34
CA SER A 120 -16.03 14.89 -6.55
C SER A 120 -16.81 13.79 -7.27
#